data_AF-A0A1W1DQ74-F1
#
_entry.id   AF-A0A1W1DQ74-F1
#
_cell.length_a   1.000
_cell.length_b   1.000
_cell.length_c   1.000
_cell.angle_alpha   90.00
_cell.angle_beta   90.00
_cell.angle_gamma   90.00
#
_symmetry.space_group_name_H-M   'P 1'
#
loop_
_entity.id
_entity.type
_entity.pdbx_description
1 polymer ?
#
loop_
_entity_poly.entity_id
_entity_poly.type
_entity_poly.pdbx_seq_one_letter_code
_entity_poly.pdbx_strand_id
1 'polypeptide(L)'
;MAIQFAKQVVGIKVIATASRAESSDWCKQMGADIVIDHHDLIEQFKDSHLDAPDFILCMGDPDEYFETMAELIAPQGSICLLANAGKDYNINLLKAKSITLVWEMMFTRSMFTTKDLVKQHELLNEVADLVDSGKVITTVTRQLSPINLENIIKAHTMIETGAMIGKLVITH
;
A
#
# COMPACT_ATOMS: atom_id res chain seq x y z
N MET A 1 1.14 -7.02 -0.68
CA MET A 1 2.30 -7.33 0.19
C MET A 1 2.24 -6.55 1.50
N ALA A 2 1.98 -5.23 1.50
CA ALA A 2 1.83 -4.44 2.73
C ALA A 2 0.87 -5.04 3.78
N ILE A 3 -0.31 -5.53 3.35
CA ILE A 3 -1.27 -6.25 4.21
C ILE A 3 -0.57 -7.42 4.92
N GLN A 4 0.14 -8.27 4.17
CA GLN A 4 0.84 -9.42 4.74
C GLN A 4 1.90 -8.98 5.76
N PHE A 5 2.70 -7.95 5.48
CA PHE A 5 3.70 -7.47 6.45
C PHE A 5 3.08 -6.88 7.72
N ALA A 6 2.02 -6.08 7.57
CA ALA A 6 1.28 -5.54 8.73
C ALA A 6 0.73 -6.66 9.61
N LYS A 7 0.22 -7.75 9.02
CA LYS A 7 -0.27 -8.91 9.77
C LYS A 7 0.84 -9.77 10.37
N GLN A 8 1.84 -10.14 9.58
CA GLN A 8 2.81 -11.20 9.91
C GLN A 8 4.02 -10.69 10.69
N VAL A 9 4.39 -9.42 10.50
CA VAL A 9 5.57 -8.82 11.13
C VAL A 9 5.15 -7.90 12.28
N VAL A 10 4.17 -7.02 12.03
CA VAL A 10 3.74 -6.03 13.03
C VAL A 10 2.67 -6.59 13.97
N GLY A 11 1.82 -7.52 13.49
CA GLY A 11 0.78 -8.13 14.30
C GLY A 11 -0.42 -7.22 14.58
N ILE A 12 -0.69 -6.25 13.71
CA ILE A 12 -1.77 -5.27 13.89
C ILE A 12 -3.07 -5.70 13.18
N LYS A 13 -4.18 -5.05 13.55
CA LYS A 13 -5.44 -5.12 12.80
C LYS A 13 -5.28 -4.35 11.49
N VAL A 14 -5.66 -4.96 10.37
CA VAL A 14 -5.52 -4.39 9.03
C VAL A 14 -6.91 -4.19 8.43
N ILE A 15 -7.24 -2.92 8.17
CA ILE A 15 -8.37 -2.52 7.34
C ILE A 15 -7.78 -2.19 5.97
N ALA A 16 -8.21 -2.90 4.93
CA ALA A 16 -7.84 -2.63 3.54
C ALA A 16 -9.02 -2.03 2.78
N THR A 17 -8.74 -1.35 1.67
CA THR A 17 -9.78 -0.78 0.81
C THR A 17 -9.82 -1.48 -0.56
N ALA A 18 -11.01 -1.80 -1.05
CA ALA A 18 -11.24 -2.43 -2.35
C ALA A 18 -12.72 -2.30 -2.76
N SER A 19 -12.98 -1.94 -4.02
CA SER A 19 -14.34 -1.70 -4.54
C SER A 19 -14.90 -2.83 -5.41
N ARG A 20 -14.07 -3.77 -5.88
CA ARG A 20 -14.51 -4.96 -6.63
C ARG A 20 -14.47 -6.20 -5.74
N ALA A 21 -15.41 -7.13 -5.95
CA ALA A 21 -15.47 -8.39 -5.21
C ALA A 21 -14.13 -9.16 -5.28
N GLU A 22 -13.59 -9.31 -6.48
CA GLU A 22 -12.29 -9.97 -6.71
C GLU A 22 -11.12 -9.31 -5.97
N SER A 23 -11.08 -7.97 -5.90
CA SER A 23 -10.04 -7.25 -5.15
C SER A 23 -10.26 -7.35 -3.64
N SER A 24 -11.51 -7.39 -3.18
CA SER A 24 -11.84 -7.57 -1.77
C SER A 24 -11.41 -8.95 -1.27
N ASP A 25 -11.72 -10.00 -2.04
CA ASP A 25 -11.32 -11.37 -1.73
C ASP A 25 -9.80 -11.52 -1.76
N TRP A 26 -9.12 -10.86 -2.70
CA TRP A 26 -7.67 -10.79 -2.70
C TRP A 26 -7.11 -10.13 -1.44
N CYS A 27 -7.66 -8.99 -0.99
CA CYS A 27 -7.24 -8.34 0.25
C CYS A 27 -7.40 -9.26 1.47
N LYS A 28 -8.51 -9.99 1.57
CA LYS A 28 -8.74 -10.98 2.64
C LYS A 28 -7.74 -12.14 2.56
N GLN A 29 -7.46 -12.66 1.36
CA GLN A 29 -6.45 -13.69 1.15
C GLN A 29 -5.06 -13.23 1.58
N MET A 30 -4.74 -11.94 1.38
CA MET A 30 -3.49 -11.33 1.85
C MET A 30 -3.47 -11.06 3.36
N GLY A 31 -4.57 -11.30 4.08
CA GLY A 31 -4.66 -11.21 5.54
C GLY A 31 -5.41 -9.99 6.10
N ALA A 32 -6.09 -9.19 5.28
CA ALA A 32 -6.89 -8.08 5.81
C ALA A 32 -8.00 -8.61 6.73
N ASP A 33 -8.15 -8.02 7.91
CA ASP A 33 -9.21 -8.39 8.86
C ASP A 33 -10.56 -7.82 8.41
N ILE A 34 -10.52 -6.63 7.81
CA ILE A 34 -11.69 -5.91 7.30
C ILE A 34 -11.35 -5.34 5.93
N VAL A 35 -12.32 -5.41 5.02
CA VAL A 35 -12.22 -4.76 3.71
C VAL A 35 -13.44 -3.88 3.50
N ILE A 36 -13.21 -2.61 3.18
CA ILE A 36 -14.24 -1.59 2.91
C ILE A 36 -14.05 -0.98 1.53
N ASP A 37 -15.10 -0.36 0.99
CA ASP A 37 -15.00 0.36 -0.29
C ASP A 37 -14.26 1.70 -0.09
N HIS A 38 -13.41 2.10 -1.03
CA HIS A 38 -12.67 3.37 -0.94
C HIS A 38 -13.49 4.61 -1.29
N HIS A 39 -14.68 4.47 -1.91
CA HIS A 39 -15.49 5.63 -2.29
C HIS A 39 -16.18 6.32 -1.09
N ASP A 40 -16.57 5.55 -0.06
CA ASP A 40 -17.40 6.03 1.06
C ASP A 40 -16.75 5.76 2.43
N LEU A 41 -15.45 6.05 2.56
CA LEU A 41 -14.66 5.63 3.73
C LEU A 41 -15.20 6.17 5.07
N ILE A 42 -15.56 7.46 5.14
CA ILE A 42 -16.03 8.07 6.40
C ILE A 42 -17.33 7.42 6.88
N GLU A 43 -18.28 7.21 5.98
CA GLU A 43 -19.57 6.60 6.30
C GLU A 43 -19.39 5.14 6.69
N GLN A 44 -18.60 4.37 5.93
CA GLN A 44 -18.35 2.97 6.26
C GLN A 44 -17.63 2.77 7.59
N PHE A 45 -16.71 3.66 7.98
CA PHE A 45 -16.11 3.62 9.32
C PHE A 45 -17.16 3.86 10.42
N LYS A 46 -18.08 4.81 10.21
CA LYS A 46 -19.16 5.10 11.16
C LYS A 46 -20.15 3.93 11.27
N ASP A 47 -20.65 3.45 10.14
CA ASP A 47 -21.67 2.39 10.07
C ASP A 47 -21.16 1.05 10.59
N SER A 48 -19.88 0.77 10.36
CA SER A 48 -19.22 -0.45 10.86
C SER A 48 -18.67 -0.30 12.28
N HIS A 49 -18.88 0.85 12.93
CA HIS A 49 -18.35 1.18 14.26
C HIS A 49 -16.85 0.91 14.38
N LEU A 50 -16.07 1.32 13.37
CA LEU A 50 -14.63 1.15 13.34
C LEU A 50 -13.94 2.30 14.08
N ASP A 51 -12.96 1.95 14.90
CA ASP A 51 -12.08 2.92 15.53
C ASP A 51 -11.23 3.66 14.50
N ALA A 52 -10.88 4.91 14.82
CA ALA A 52 -9.94 5.69 14.04
C ALA A 52 -8.58 4.97 13.97
N PRO A 53 -7.96 4.81 12.79
CA PRO A 53 -6.69 4.11 12.66
C PRO A 53 -5.53 4.95 13.21
N ASP A 54 -4.54 4.30 13.82
CA ASP A 54 -3.28 4.95 14.23
C ASP A 54 -2.36 5.24 13.03
N PHE A 55 -2.46 4.41 11.98
CA PHE A 55 -1.62 4.47 10.78
C PHE A 55 -2.48 4.37 9.52
N ILE A 56 -2.19 5.23 8.53
CA ILE A 56 -2.76 5.12 7.19
C ILE A 56 -1.62 5.03 6.18
N LEU A 57 -1.64 4.00 5.33
CA LEU A 57 -0.72 3.82 4.21
C LEU A 57 -1.49 4.04 2.90
N CYS A 58 -1.29 5.19 2.26
CA CYS A 58 -1.93 5.54 1.00
C CYS A 58 -1.12 5.00 -0.18
N MET A 59 -1.63 3.92 -0.79
CA MET A 59 -1.05 3.30 -1.99
C MET A 59 -1.84 3.64 -3.28
N GLY A 60 -2.93 4.41 -3.15
CA GLY A 60 -3.75 4.93 -4.25
C GLY A 60 -3.38 6.38 -4.58
N ASP A 61 -4.36 7.16 -5.03
CA ASP A 61 -4.18 8.58 -5.33
C ASP A 61 -4.35 9.45 -4.06
N PRO A 62 -3.28 10.06 -3.53
CA PRO A 62 -3.39 10.94 -2.37
C PRO A 62 -4.21 12.20 -2.65
N ASP A 63 -4.36 12.65 -3.91
CA ASP A 63 -5.17 13.83 -4.25
C ASP A 63 -6.65 13.62 -3.95
N GLU A 64 -7.12 12.37 -4.05
CA GLU A 64 -8.50 11.97 -3.76
C GLU A 64 -8.73 11.82 -2.26
N TYR A 65 -7.75 11.30 -1.52
CA TYR A 65 -7.96 10.86 -0.13
C TYR A 65 -7.36 11.75 0.95
N PHE A 66 -6.59 12.80 0.63
CA PHE A 66 -5.87 13.58 1.66
C PHE A 66 -6.77 14.09 2.80
N GLU A 67 -7.89 14.72 2.46
CA GLU A 67 -8.83 15.26 3.46
C GLU A 67 -9.51 14.14 4.25
N THR A 68 -9.94 13.08 3.56
CA THR A 68 -10.54 11.88 4.16
C THR A 68 -9.59 11.22 5.15
N MET A 69 -8.31 11.07 4.81
CA MET A 69 -7.31 10.49 5.70
C MET A 69 -7.08 11.37 6.94
N ALA A 70 -7.03 12.70 6.77
CA ALA A 70 -6.91 13.64 7.90
C ALA A 70 -8.12 13.59 8.84
N GLU A 71 -9.33 13.42 8.29
CA GLU A 71 -10.55 13.27 9.07
C GLU A 71 -10.63 11.91 9.78
N LEU A 72 -10.20 10.82 9.14
CA LEU A 72 -10.33 9.47 9.69
C LEU A 72 -9.29 9.14 10.75
N ILE A 73 -8.04 9.58 10.56
CA ILE A 73 -6.93 9.12 11.41
C ILE A 73 -7.09 9.56 12.88
N ALA A 74 -6.59 8.73 13.80
CA ALA A 74 -6.58 9.06 15.22
C ALA A 74 -5.70 10.30 15.52
N PRO A 75 -5.96 11.06 16.60
CA PRO A 75 -5.02 12.06 17.09
C PRO A 75 -3.63 11.46 17.32
N GLN A 76 -2.60 12.17 16.88
CA GLN A 76 -1.18 11.77 16.87
C GLN A 76 -0.86 10.57 15.95
N GLY A 77 -1.78 10.19 15.07
CA GLY A 77 -1.54 9.16 14.06
C GLY A 77 -0.58 9.59 12.96
N SER A 78 -0.19 8.62 12.12
CA SER A 78 0.72 8.84 10.98
C SER A 78 0.12 8.44 9.64
N ILE A 79 0.21 9.33 8.66
CA ILE A 79 -0.15 9.09 7.26
C ILE A 79 1.14 8.92 6.45
N CYS A 80 1.23 7.86 5.67
CA CYS A 80 2.32 7.60 4.73
C CYS A 80 1.81 7.61 3.29
N LEU A 81 2.44 8.40 2.43
CA LEU A 81 2.12 8.50 1.00
C LEU A 81 3.20 7.83 0.15
N LEU A 82 2.78 7.10 -0.90
CA LEU A 82 3.69 6.47 -1.87
C LEU A 82 3.65 7.15 -3.24
N ALA A 83 2.47 7.56 -3.70
CA ALA A 83 2.30 8.27 -4.96
C ALA A 83 2.60 9.76 -4.80
N ASN A 84 2.88 10.44 -5.92
CA ASN A 84 3.13 11.88 -5.95
C ASN A 84 1.85 12.67 -5.66
N ALA A 85 1.97 13.85 -5.06
CA ALA A 85 0.88 14.82 -5.06
C ALA A 85 0.77 15.47 -6.44
N GLY A 86 -0.44 15.50 -7.00
CA GLY A 86 -0.73 16.22 -8.24
C GLY A 86 -1.16 17.67 -7.99
N LYS A 87 -1.45 18.03 -6.74
CA LYS A 87 -1.85 19.37 -6.30
C LYS A 87 -1.28 19.70 -4.91
N ASP A 88 -1.37 20.99 -4.55
CA ASP A 88 -1.04 21.42 -3.20
C ASP A 88 -2.10 20.95 -2.19
N TYR A 89 -1.65 20.42 -1.05
CA TYR A 89 -2.53 20.03 0.05
C TYR A 89 -2.57 21.10 1.14
N ASN A 90 -3.75 21.30 1.72
CA ASN A 90 -3.90 22.13 2.91
C ASN A 90 -3.38 21.38 4.15
N ILE A 91 -2.08 21.48 4.41
CA ILE A 91 -1.44 20.83 5.57
C ILE A 91 -2.01 21.29 6.92
N ASN A 92 -2.75 22.41 6.99
CA ASN A 92 -3.39 22.84 8.23
C ASN A 92 -4.46 21.84 8.71
N LEU A 93 -4.99 21.00 7.82
CA LEU A 93 -5.90 19.90 8.19
C LEU A 93 -5.25 18.91 9.17
N LEU A 94 -3.93 18.80 9.15
CA LEU A 94 -3.17 17.90 10.03
C LEU A 94 -2.99 18.44 11.45
N LYS A 95 -3.18 19.75 11.66
CA LYS A 95 -2.79 20.45 12.89
C LYS A 95 -3.63 20.05 14.10
N ALA A 96 -4.95 19.99 13.94
CA ALA A 96 -5.87 19.75 15.05
C ALA A 96 -5.64 18.40 15.75
N LYS A 97 -5.13 17.43 14.99
CA LYS A 97 -4.81 16.08 15.45
C LYS A 97 -3.32 15.84 15.61
N SER A 98 -2.45 16.83 15.37
CA SER A 98 -0.99 16.67 15.39
C SER A 98 -0.50 15.47 14.56
N ILE A 99 -1.05 15.33 13.34
CA ILE A 99 -0.79 14.18 12.47
C ILE A 99 0.64 14.25 11.90
N THR A 100 1.34 13.12 11.91
CA THR A 100 2.61 12.96 11.19
C THR A 100 2.33 12.62 9.73
N LEU A 101 2.94 13.35 8.80
CA LEU A 101 2.91 13.02 7.37
C LEU A 101 4.30 12.57 6.91
N VAL A 102 4.38 11.41 6.26
CA VAL A 102 5.62 10.82 5.76
C VAL A 102 5.47 10.49 4.28
N TRP A 103 6.51 10.75 3.50
CA TRP A 103 6.63 10.22 2.15
C TRP A 103 7.54 9.00 2.17
N GLU A 104 7.07 7.87 1.63
CA GLU A 104 7.92 6.72 1.36
C GLU A 104 8.38 6.77 -0.10
N MET A 105 9.70 6.70 -0.30
CA MET A 105 10.28 6.53 -1.62
C MET A 105 11.46 5.57 -1.52
N MET A 106 11.24 4.34 -1.97
CA MET A 106 12.27 3.28 -1.92
C MET A 106 13.58 3.65 -2.63
N PHE A 107 13.61 4.62 -3.53
CA PHE A 107 14.84 5.08 -4.18
C PHE A 107 15.67 6.08 -3.38
N THR A 108 15.14 6.70 -2.31
CA THR A 108 15.86 7.75 -1.57
C THR A 108 17.22 7.26 -1.07
N ARG A 109 17.29 6.05 -0.50
CA ARG A 109 18.54 5.50 0.03
C ARG A 109 19.62 5.38 -1.04
N SER A 110 19.29 4.79 -2.20
CA SER A 110 20.24 4.54 -3.28
C SER A 110 20.57 5.80 -4.06
N MET A 111 19.58 6.66 -4.33
CA MET A 111 19.77 7.92 -5.03
C MET A 111 20.72 8.86 -4.30
N PHE A 112 20.65 8.90 -2.96
CA PHE A 112 21.48 9.79 -2.14
C PHE A 112 22.63 9.07 -1.43
N THR A 113 22.81 7.76 -1.63
CA THR A 113 23.82 6.94 -0.93
C THR A 113 23.80 7.21 0.58
N THR A 114 22.62 7.11 1.18
CA THR A 114 22.44 7.41 2.61
C THR A 114 23.25 6.44 3.47
N LYS A 115 23.56 6.83 4.71
CA LYS A 115 24.34 6.00 5.65
C LYS A 115 23.69 4.63 5.91
N ASP A 116 22.37 4.54 5.73
CA ASP A 116 21.57 3.35 5.94
C ASP A 116 21.21 2.60 4.63
N LEU A 117 21.93 2.84 3.53
CA LEU A 117 21.72 2.14 2.25
C LEU A 117 21.64 0.61 2.39
N VAL A 118 22.47 0.04 3.27
CA VAL A 118 22.51 -1.40 3.57
C VAL A 118 21.17 -1.97 4.03
N LYS A 119 20.27 -1.14 4.59
CA LYS A 119 18.96 -1.59 5.09
C LYS A 119 18.10 -2.22 4.01
N GLN A 120 18.25 -1.85 2.74
CA GLN A 120 17.50 -2.51 1.66
C GLN A 120 17.91 -3.97 1.48
N HIS A 121 19.20 -4.28 1.60
CA HIS A 121 19.69 -5.66 1.55
C HIS A 121 19.15 -6.47 2.74
N GLU A 122 19.28 -5.93 3.95
CA GLU A 122 18.82 -6.58 5.18
C GLU A 122 17.32 -6.89 5.12
N LEU A 123 16.49 -5.90 4.73
CA LEU A 123 15.04 -6.08 4.61
C LEU A 123 14.67 -7.09 3.53
N LEU A 124 15.38 -7.15 2.40
CA LEU A 124 15.11 -8.15 1.36
C LEU A 124 15.45 -9.57 1.81
N ASN A 125 16.49 -9.75 2.62
CA ASN A 125 16.80 -11.06 3.23
C ASN A 125 15.70 -11.47 4.23
N GLU A 126 15.24 -10.54 5.08
CA GLU A 126 14.13 -10.82 6.00
C GLU A 126 12.85 -11.21 5.23
N VAL A 127 12.57 -10.56 4.11
CA VAL A 127 11.45 -10.93 3.23
C VAL A 127 11.65 -12.32 2.64
N ALA A 128 12.86 -12.70 2.25
CA ALA A 128 13.15 -14.05 1.75
C ALA A 128 12.86 -15.11 2.83
N ASP A 129 13.32 -14.90 4.07
CA ASP A 129 13.04 -15.81 5.19
C ASP A 129 11.53 -15.94 5.48
N LEU A 130 10.78 -14.84 5.37
CA LEU A 130 9.32 -14.85 5.52
C LEU A 130 8.62 -15.62 4.39
N VAL A 131 9.17 -15.58 3.18
CA VAL A 131 8.67 -16.35 2.04
C VAL A 131 8.98 -17.84 2.20
N ASP A 132 10.22 -18.19 2.54
CA ASP A 132 10.66 -19.57 2.72
C ASP A 132 9.93 -20.26 3.89
N SER A 133 9.59 -19.50 4.93
CA SER A 133 8.77 -19.99 6.05
C SER A 133 7.27 -20.04 5.74
N GLY A 134 6.83 -19.58 4.56
CA GLY A 134 5.44 -19.55 4.14
C GLY A 134 4.57 -18.51 4.85
N LYS A 135 5.15 -17.61 5.66
CA LYS A 135 4.41 -16.52 6.32
C LYS A 135 3.99 -15.44 5.33
N VAL A 136 4.82 -15.19 4.32
CA VAL A 136 4.52 -14.28 3.22
C VAL A 136 4.44 -15.09 1.94
N ILE A 137 3.34 -14.94 1.21
CA ILE A 137 3.13 -15.59 -0.08
C ILE A 137 3.33 -14.60 -1.23
N THR A 138 3.68 -15.14 -2.39
CA THR A 138 3.83 -14.36 -3.62
C THR A 138 2.57 -13.55 -3.94
N THR A 139 2.78 -12.39 -4.54
CA THR A 139 1.70 -11.53 -5.06
C THR A 139 1.58 -11.60 -6.58
N VAL A 140 2.32 -12.51 -7.23
CA VAL A 140 2.26 -12.72 -8.69
C VAL A 140 0.90 -13.31 -9.06
N THR A 141 0.21 -12.67 -9.99
CA THR A 141 -1.11 -13.08 -10.50
C THR A 141 -1.15 -13.18 -12.01
N ARG A 142 -0.14 -12.65 -12.70
CA ARG A 142 0.00 -12.65 -14.16
C ARG A 142 1.47 -12.88 -14.51
N GLN A 143 1.68 -13.66 -15.57
CA GLN A 143 3.02 -13.95 -16.09
C GLN A 143 3.01 -13.84 -17.62
N LEU A 144 4.02 -13.19 -18.17
CA LEU A 144 4.34 -13.16 -19.60
C LEU A 144 5.70 -13.83 -19.84
N SER A 145 5.93 -14.37 -21.04
CA SER A 145 7.22 -14.93 -21.45
C SER A 145 7.31 -14.94 -22.99
N PRO A 146 8.50 -14.76 -23.59
CA PRO A 146 9.78 -14.45 -22.94
C PRO A 146 9.93 -12.95 -22.64
N ILE A 147 11.06 -12.55 -22.04
CA ILE A 147 11.44 -11.14 -21.95
C ILE A 147 11.77 -10.61 -23.35
N ASN A 148 10.83 -9.88 -23.95
CA ASN A 148 10.97 -9.23 -25.24
C ASN A 148 10.20 -7.90 -25.29
N LEU A 149 10.42 -7.11 -26.34
CA LEU A 149 9.78 -5.78 -26.50
C LEU A 149 8.24 -5.87 -26.49
N GLU A 150 7.67 -6.86 -27.17
CA GLU A 150 6.22 -7.05 -27.27
C GLU A 150 5.58 -7.27 -25.88
N ASN A 151 6.16 -8.16 -25.08
CA ASN A 151 5.66 -8.46 -23.74
C ASN A 151 5.90 -7.30 -22.76
N ILE A 152 6.97 -6.52 -22.93
CA ILE A 152 7.19 -5.30 -22.14
C ILE A 152 6.09 -4.28 -22.44
N ILE A 153 5.79 -4.00 -23.72
CA ILE A 153 4.71 -3.07 -24.10
C ILE A 153 3.38 -3.56 -23.53
N LYS A 154 3.08 -4.85 -23.70
CA LYS A 154 1.85 -5.47 -23.17
C LYS A 154 1.74 -5.34 -21.66
N ALA A 155 2.82 -5.59 -20.92
CA ALA A 155 2.87 -5.45 -19.48
C ALA A 155 2.60 -4.00 -19.04
N HIS A 156 3.22 -3.03 -19.70
CA HIS A 156 2.99 -1.60 -19.44
C HIS A 156 1.52 -1.22 -19.66
N THR A 157 0.95 -1.56 -20.82
CA THR A 157 -0.45 -1.27 -21.12
C THR A 157 -1.40 -1.87 -20.06
N MET A 158 -1.13 -3.09 -19.58
CA MET A 158 -1.93 -3.72 -18.52
C MET A 158 -1.85 -2.97 -17.19
N ILE A 159 -0.65 -2.52 -16.79
CA ILE A 159 -0.43 -1.80 -15.54
C ILE A 159 -1.09 -0.41 -15.58
N GLU A 160 -0.97 0.29 -16.70
CA GLU A 160 -1.52 1.64 -16.91
C GLU A 160 -3.06 1.69 -16.80
N THR A 161 -3.76 0.56 -16.98
CA THR A 161 -5.20 0.50 -16.76
C THR A 161 -5.62 0.71 -15.30
N GLY A 162 -4.71 0.55 -14.33
CA GLY A 162 -5.02 0.60 -12.90
C GLY A 162 -5.90 -0.57 -12.40
N ALA A 163 -6.28 -1.52 -13.26
CA ALA A 163 -7.24 -2.58 -12.91
C ALA A 163 -6.59 -3.88 -12.41
N MET A 164 -5.26 -3.96 -12.41
CA MET A 164 -4.52 -5.16 -11.99
C MET A 164 -4.72 -5.48 -10.50
N ILE A 165 -4.82 -6.77 -10.20
CA ILE A 165 -4.74 -7.32 -8.84
C ILE A 165 -3.41 -8.04 -8.71
N GLY A 166 -2.60 -7.71 -7.70
CA GLY A 166 -1.29 -8.33 -7.48
C GLY A 166 -0.20 -7.79 -8.43
N LYS A 167 0.70 -8.66 -8.87
CA LYS A 167 1.89 -8.33 -9.67
C LYS A 167 1.92 -9.13 -10.97
N LEU A 168 2.40 -8.46 -12.02
CA LEU A 168 2.77 -9.07 -13.30
C LEU A 168 4.28 -9.26 -13.33
N VAL A 169 4.72 -10.43 -13.79
CA VAL A 169 6.14 -10.74 -14.01
C VAL A 169 6.33 -11.15 -15.48
N ILE A 170 7.49 -10.81 -16.05
CA ILE A 170 7.92 -11.32 -17.35
C ILE A 170 9.12 -12.24 -17.08
N THR A 171 9.06 -13.48 -17.54
CA THR A 171 10.14 -14.46 -17.36
C THR A 171 10.87 -14.70 -18.68
N HIS A 172 12.11 -15.17 -18.58
CA HIS A 172 12.92 -15.60 -19.72
C HIS A 172 12.27 -16.76 -20.48
#